data_AF-A0A7C1US32-F1
#
_entry.id   AF-A0A7C1US32-F1
#
_cell.length_a   1.000
_cell.length_b   1.000
_cell.length_c   1.000
_cell.angle_alpha   90.00
_cell.angle_beta   90.00
_cell.angle_gamma   90.00
#
_symmetry.space_group_name_H-M   'P 1'
#
loop_
_entity.id
_entity.type
_entity.pdbx_description
1 polymer ?
#
loop_
_entity_poly.entity_id
_entity_poly.type
_entity_poly.pdbx_seq_one_letter_code
_entity_poly.pdbx_strand_id
1 'polypeptide(L)' 'MAHRHVLDTHALIWYLEGNPRLGQDAKRVMDDPRSELVLPVIALAEAAFIVE' A
#
# COMPACT_ATOMS: atom_id res chain seq x y z
N MET A 1 -3.56 -11.02 17.22
CA MET A 1 -4.75 -10.57 16.46
C MET A 1 -4.25 -10.13 15.10
N ALA A 2 -4.88 -10.57 14.01
CA ALA A 2 -4.46 -10.12 12.68
C ALA A 2 -4.75 -8.61 12.56
N HIS A 3 -3.72 -7.81 12.31
CA HIS A 3 -3.89 -6.39 12.06
C HIS A 3 -4.25 -6.23 10.59
N ARG A 4 -5.46 -5.71 10.32
CA ARG A 4 -5.97 -5.46 8.98
C ARG A 4 -5.73 -4.00 8.63
N HIS A 5 -5.12 -3.75 7.47
CA HIS A 5 -4.73 -2.42 7.01
C HIS A 5 -5.42 -2.10 5.69
N VAL A 6 -6.01 -0.91 5.59
CA VAL A 6 -6.55 -0.41 4.33
C VAL A 6 -5.44 0.36 3.62
N LEU A 7 -5.18 0.02 2.36
CA LEU A 7 -4.18 0.70 1.55
C LEU A 7 -4.75 1.97 0.94
N ASP A 8 -4.01 3.06 1.10
CA ASP A 8 -4.18 4.30 0.33
C ASP A 8 -3.43 4.20 -1.00
N THR A 9 -3.84 5.01 -1.97
CA THR A 9 -3.20 5.14 -3.28
C THR A 9 -1.70 5.44 -3.19
N HIS A 10 -1.30 6.38 -2.33
CA HIS A 10 0.12 6.73 -2.18
C HIS A 10 0.95 5.59 -1.60
N ALA A 11 0.38 4.85 -0.64
CA ALA A 11 1.06 3.71 -0.04
C ALA A 11 1.31 2.59 -1.07
N LEU A 12 0.33 2.31 -1.94
CA LEU A 12 0.45 1.33 -3.01
C LEU A 12 1.53 1.75 -4.02
N ILE A 13 1.47 2.98 -4.55
CA ILE A 13 2.43 3.48 -5.55
C ILE A 13 3.84 3.48 -4.97
N TRP A 14 4.05 4.08 -3.79
CA TRP A 14 5.39 4.19 -3.22
C TRP A 14 5.99 2.85 -2.86
N TYR A 15 5.18 1.87 -2.45
CA TYR A 15 5.65 0.51 -2.22
C TYR A 15 6.15 -0.15 -3.51
N LEU A 16 5.38 -0.07 -4.58
CA LEU A 16 5.74 -0.67 -5.87
C LEU A 16 6.97 -0.01 -6.51
N GLU A 17 7.15 1.30 -6.33
CA GLU A 17 8.30 2.06 -6.84
C GLU A 17 9.56 1.93 -5.97
N GLY A 18 9.48 1.34 -4.77
CA GLY A 18 10.56 1.41 -3.79
C GLY A 18 10.87 2.86 -3.35
N ASN A 19 9.85 3.72 -3.32
CA ASN A 19 9.99 5.15 -3.12
C ASN A 19 10.31 5.48 -1.64
N PRO A 20 11.30 6.33 -1.34
CA PRO A 20 11.70 6.66 0.03
C PRO A 20 10.62 7.44 0.81
N ARG A 21 9.57 7.91 0.15
CA ARG A 21 8.40 8.52 0.80
C ARG A 21 7.53 7.50 1.52
N LEU A 22 7.65 6.20 1.23
CA LEU A 22 6.99 5.16 2.03
C LEU A 22 7.67 5.07 3.41
N GLY A 23 6.90 5.35 4.47
CA GLY A 23 7.39 5.22 5.84
C GLY A 23 7.81 3.79 6.17
N GLN A 24 8.84 3.64 7.02
CA GLN A 24 9.40 2.33 7.38
C GLN A 24 8.37 1.42 8.06
N ASP A 25 7.43 1.96 8.83
CA ASP A 25 6.36 1.19 9.46
C ASP A 25 5.40 0.61 8.41
N ALA A 26 4.98 1.44 7.43
CA ALA A 26 4.13 1.00 6.34
C ALA A 26 4.82 -0.07 5.49
N LYS A 27 6.11 0.12 5.17
CA LYS A 27 6.90 -0.89 4.48
C LYS A 27 6.95 -2.21 5.28
N ARG A 28 7.23 -2.16 6.59
CA ARG A 28 7.26 -3.35 7.45
C ARG A 28 5.92 -4.08 7.49
N VAL A 29 4.81 -3.35 7.52
CA VAL A 29 3.46 -3.94 7.46
C VAL A 29 3.22 -4.61 6.12
N MET A 30 3.57 -3.95 5.00
CA MET A 30 3.34 -4.47 3.65
C MET A 30 4.28 -5.62 3.28
N ASP A 31 5.48 -5.68 3.85
CA ASP A 31 6.42 -6.80 3.70
C ASP A 31 6.04 -8.03 4.55
N ASP A 32 5.24 -7.89 5.62
CA ASP A 32 4.87 -9.01 6.50
C ASP A 32 3.75 -9.85 5.87
N PRO A 33 4.00 -11.12 5.51
CA PRO A 33 3.00 -11.99 4.89
C PRO A 33 1.83 -12.34 5.81
N ARG A 34 1.90 -12.01 7.09
CA ARG A 34 0.81 -12.19 8.07
C ARG A 34 -0.12 -10.96 8.14
N SER A 35 0.29 -9.83 7.55
CA SER A 35 -0.54 -8.64 7.46
C SER A 35 -1.67 -8.85 6.47
N GLU A 36 -2.89 -8.48 6.85
CA GLU A 36 -4.02 -8.50 5.93
C GLU A 36 -4.19 -7.12 5.30
N LEU A 37 -3.89 -7.01 4.02
CA LEU A 37 -3.98 -5.77 3.26
C LEU A 37 -5.30 -5.74 2.48
N VAL A 38 -6.14 -4.74 2.76
CA VAL A 38 -7.35 -4.46 2.01
C VAL A 38 -7.04 -3.34 1.02
N LEU A 39 -7.19 -3.62 -0.26
CA LEU A 39 -7.07 -2.60 -1.32
C LEU A 39 -8.47 -2.18 -1.77
N PRO A 40 -8.94 -0.97 -1.43
CA PRO A 40 -10.17 -0.43 -1.98
C PRO A 40 -10.08 -0.29 -3.50
N VAL A 41 -11.17 -0.60 -4.20
CA VAL A 41 -11.23 -0.46 -5.67
C VAL A 41 -10.95 0.98 -6.11
N ILE A 42 -11.37 1.99 -5.33
CA ILE A 42 -11.10 3.40 -5.66
C ILE A 42 -9.61 3.74 -5.58
N ALA A 43 -8.90 3.23 -4.56
CA ALA A 43 -7.46 3.45 -4.43
C ALA A 43 -6.67 2.75 -5.55
N LEU A 44 -7.14 1.58 -6.00
CA LEU A 44 -6.58 0.92 -7.18
C LEU A 44 -6.83 1.74 -8.46
N ALA A 45 -8.04 2.27 -8.65
CA ALA A 45 -8.37 3.09 -9.82
C ALA A 45 -7.55 4.38 -9.86
N GLU A 46 -7.37 5.07 -8.72
CA GLU A 46 -6.50 6.24 -8.61
C GLU A 46 -5.04 5.89 -8.93
N ALA A 47 -4.54 4.75 -8.41
CA ALA A 47 -3.18 4.31 -8.70
C ALA A 47 -2.97 4.01 -10.18
N ALA A 48 -3.92 3.35 -10.84
CA ALA A 48 -3.88 3.13 -12.28
C ALA A 48 -3.88 4.46 -13.05
N PHE A 49 -4.76 5.40 -12.68
CA PHE A 49 -4.84 6.71 -13.33
C PHE A 49 -3.58 7.57 -13.14
N ILE A 50 -2.88 7.45 -12.01
CA ILE A 50 -1.63 8.20 -11.75
C ILE A 50 -0.44 7.61 -12.52
N VAL A 51 -0.43 6.29 -12.74
CA VAL A 51 0.67 5.57 -13.39
C VAL A 51 0.54 5.51 -14.92
N GLU A 52 -0.68 5.56 -15.45
CA GLU A 52 -0.98 5.71 -16.89
C GLU A 52 -0.52 7.08 -17.43
#